data_AF-M5S4F0-F1
#
_entry.id   AF-M5S4F0-F1
#
_cell.length_a   1.000
_cell.length_b   1.000
_cell.length_c   1.000
_cell.angle_alpha   90.00
_cell.angle_beta   90.00
_cell.angle_gamma   90.00
#
_symmetry.space_group_name_H-M   'P 1'
#
loop_
_entity.id
_entity.type
_entity.pdbx_description
1 polymer ?
#
loop_
_entity_poly.entity_id
_entity_poly.type
_entity_poly.pdbx_seq_one_letter_code
_entity_poly.pdbx_strand_id
1 'polypeptide(L)'
;MKTFLDDRRLVGIAYAAFSVALTIYVACITPFRSEMLLADAWEHHAAVLTLSDNLWTPGNPTYATAEPSIRYSPYSVGLAILCRQTGITPYMALSIAAVLNTLGFFAVFWWFLRGFAMASISLAAGVCIVLLYGEAPGYANSFALSDLPWHMVNPSAFSMLLNFVCWRLLWRVRSCSFMPTMIAVAAAAAALAVSVLSHGMTGVLGAIGVILLIIAVDSSQRTRTSMIVISVGVLSLALCLAWPWYRFIDAAAGGHDPWYWFNPTILQRMFYLWCAPVYLLSLLALPYRSEPLVRWSLAVSGAVIVLGIVSWVAESASLARLPLAATPVACIAVGYWIKTVGQTPRVWSTELIRGLLSRSASRNAQSLTQLLFVVAMLYGALPQFHAIVSEPYLARPLIAPLLNREDKQPRNWSTYQTVLAGLEPGDVIFSDMETGWPVPSFGGRIVAANHLELFSQGQRERLEDSERFFATKSIEERRELIDRYAVRFILISRHSPLASHIRDKAIVAESNGLVLMDARKWLAAHDE
;
A
#
# COMPACT_ATOMS: atom_id res chain seq x y z
N MET A 1 33.98 25.63 -7.19
CA MET A 1 33.32 25.47 -5.87
C MET A 1 31.97 26.18 -5.79
N LYS A 2 31.85 27.44 -6.26
CA LYS A 2 30.59 28.20 -6.28
C LYS A 2 29.48 27.53 -7.13
N THR A 3 29.80 27.17 -8.37
CA THR A 3 28.88 26.44 -9.29
C THR A 3 28.36 25.11 -8.72
N PHE A 4 29.23 24.33 -8.06
CA PHE A 4 28.84 23.04 -7.48
C PHE A 4 27.93 23.16 -6.25
N LEU A 5 28.03 24.26 -5.49
CA LEU A 5 27.14 24.54 -4.36
C LEU A 5 25.75 24.97 -4.85
N ASP A 6 25.70 25.73 -5.95
CA ASP A 6 24.44 26.17 -6.56
C ASP A 6 23.61 24.97 -7.07
N ASP A 7 24.25 23.99 -7.71
CA ASP A 7 23.57 22.79 -8.21
C ASP A 7 22.89 21.97 -7.11
N ARG A 8 23.54 21.79 -5.95
CA ARG A 8 22.96 21.03 -4.82
C ARG A 8 21.72 21.71 -4.25
N ARG A 9 21.74 23.05 -4.18
CA ARG A 9 20.61 23.83 -3.68
C ARG A 9 19.43 23.75 -4.65
N LEU A 10 19.68 23.85 -5.96
CA LEU A 10 18.65 23.74 -6.99
C LEU A 10 17.96 22.37 -6.98
N VAL A 11 18.72 21.27 -6.88
CA VAL A 11 18.14 19.92 -6.78
C VAL A 11 17.27 19.77 -5.54
N GLY A 12 17.71 20.32 -4.40
CA GLY A 12 16.91 20.32 -3.16
C GLY A 12 15.59 21.07 -3.30
N ILE A 13 15.61 22.25 -3.93
CA ILE A 13 14.40 23.05 -4.19
C ILE A 13 13.47 22.32 -5.16
N ALA A 14 14.01 21.78 -6.25
CA ALA A 14 13.22 21.04 -7.24
C ALA A 14 12.57 19.78 -6.62
N TYR A 15 13.30 19.05 -5.77
CA TYR A 15 12.75 17.92 -5.04
C TYR A 15 11.66 18.33 -4.05
N ALA A 16 11.84 19.44 -3.33
CA ALA A 16 10.82 19.97 -2.43
C ALA A 16 9.55 20.36 -3.20
N ALA A 17 9.70 21.06 -4.33
CA ALA A 17 8.57 21.42 -5.20
C ALA A 17 7.84 20.18 -5.73
N PHE A 18 8.59 19.18 -6.21
CA PHE A 18 8.04 17.88 -6.62
C PHE A 18 7.25 17.20 -5.50
N SER A 19 7.82 17.14 -4.30
CA SER A 19 7.19 16.52 -3.12
C SER A 19 5.91 17.24 -2.70
N VAL A 20 5.93 18.57 -2.72
CA VAL A 20 4.75 19.41 -2.44
C VAL A 20 3.68 19.22 -3.51
N ALA A 21 4.05 19.18 -4.79
CA ALA A 21 3.09 18.95 -5.88
C ALA A 21 2.38 17.59 -5.75
N LEU A 22 3.12 16.52 -5.44
CA LEU A 22 2.53 15.20 -5.18
C LEU A 22 1.64 15.20 -3.93
N THR A 23 2.04 15.92 -2.88
CA THR A 23 1.24 16.03 -1.65
C THR A 23 -0.06 16.77 -1.91
N ILE A 24 -0.02 17.87 -2.67
CA ILE A 24 -1.22 18.61 -3.09
C ILE A 24 -2.12 17.72 -3.95
N TYR A 25 -1.53 16.99 -4.91
CA TYR A 25 -2.27 16.03 -5.72
C TYR A 25 -2.99 15.00 -4.85
N VAL A 26 -2.31 14.36 -3.90
CA VAL A 26 -2.95 13.42 -2.97
C VAL A 26 -4.05 14.10 -2.14
N ALA A 27 -3.80 15.31 -1.62
CA ALA A 27 -4.76 16.05 -0.81
C ALA A 27 -6.05 16.40 -1.59
N CYS A 28 -5.92 16.74 -2.87
CA CYS A 28 -7.07 17.08 -3.72
C CYS A 28 -7.88 15.85 -4.14
N ILE A 29 -7.26 14.67 -4.22
CA ILE A 29 -7.90 13.47 -4.80
C ILE A 29 -8.36 12.47 -3.74
N THR A 30 -7.67 12.36 -2.60
CA THR A 30 -8.02 11.41 -1.54
C THR A 30 -9.46 11.53 -1.00
N PRO A 31 -10.15 12.69 -1.03
CA PRO A 31 -11.56 12.77 -0.67
C PRO A 31 -12.49 11.95 -1.57
N PHE A 32 -12.05 11.58 -2.79
CA PHE A 32 -12.81 10.79 -3.76
C PHE A 32 -12.44 9.30 -3.76
N ARG A 33 -11.61 8.84 -2.81
CA ARG A 33 -11.15 7.43 -2.79
C ARG A 33 -12.28 6.41 -2.62
N SER A 34 -13.43 6.82 -2.05
CA SER A 34 -14.64 5.99 -1.95
C SER A 34 -15.17 5.55 -3.31
N GLU A 35 -14.83 6.26 -4.37
CA GLU A 35 -15.27 5.92 -5.71
C GLU A 35 -14.55 4.67 -6.26
N MET A 36 -13.45 4.22 -5.62
CA MET A 36 -12.81 2.93 -5.89
C MET A 36 -13.38 1.87 -4.94
N LEU A 37 -14.38 1.11 -5.39
CA LEU A 37 -15.08 0.12 -4.57
C LEU A 37 -14.13 -0.92 -4.00
N LEU A 38 -13.23 -1.49 -4.79
CA LEU A 38 -12.36 -2.60 -4.36
C LEU A 38 -11.08 -2.15 -3.63
N ALA A 39 -10.99 -0.89 -3.18
CA ALA A 39 -9.81 -0.42 -2.46
C ALA A 39 -9.76 -0.97 -1.02
N ASP A 40 -8.55 -1.32 -0.55
CA ASP A 40 -8.26 -1.70 0.85
C ASP A 40 -8.67 -0.60 1.86
N ALA A 41 -8.79 0.64 1.38
CA ALA A 41 -9.15 1.80 2.19
C ALA A 41 -10.47 1.60 2.96
N TRP A 42 -11.42 0.83 2.42
CA TRP A 42 -12.66 0.47 3.09
C TRP A 42 -12.44 -0.39 4.33
N GLU A 43 -11.52 -1.34 4.28
CA GLU A 43 -11.24 -2.21 5.42
C GLU A 43 -10.47 -1.46 6.51
N HIS A 44 -9.53 -0.60 6.11
CA HIS A 44 -8.83 0.27 7.05
C HIS A 44 -9.80 1.26 7.70
N HIS A 45 -10.77 1.77 6.94
CA HIS A 45 -11.82 2.61 7.48
C HIS A 45 -12.68 1.85 8.51
N ALA A 46 -13.13 0.63 8.18
CA ALA A 46 -13.90 -0.21 9.11
C ALA A 46 -13.12 -0.54 10.39
N ALA A 47 -11.82 -0.81 10.29
CA ALA A 47 -10.96 -1.04 11.45
C ALA A 47 -10.84 0.19 12.35
N VAL A 48 -10.62 1.38 11.77
CA VAL A 48 -10.55 2.65 12.51
C VAL A 48 -11.90 2.99 13.14
N LEU A 49 -13.01 2.79 12.43
CA LEU A 49 -14.37 2.98 12.92
C LEU A 49 -14.61 2.10 14.17
N THR A 50 -14.38 0.80 14.05
CA THR A 50 -14.60 -0.16 15.14
C THR A 50 -13.74 0.15 16.37
N LEU A 51 -12.45 0.49 16.16
CA LEU A 51 -11.55 0.90 17.26
C LEU A 51 -11.95 2.26 17.87
N SER A 52 -12.51 3.17 17.06
CA SER A 52 -12.95 4.47 17.53
C SER A 52 -14.19 4.36 18.42
N ASP A 53 -15.05 3.36 18.18
CA ASP A 53 -16.19 3.04 19.02
C ASP A 53 -15.75 2.34 20.31
N ASN A 54 -14.97 1.26 20.20
CA ASN A 54 -14.46 0.49 21.33
C ASN A 54 -12.99 0.08 21.14
N LEU A 55 -12.08 0.79 21.81
CA LEU A 55 -10.64 0.60 21.62
C LEU A 55 -10.12 -0.74 22.17
N TRP A 56 -10.68 -1.23 23.27
CA TRP A 56 -10.09 -2.34 24.03
C TRP A 56 -10.71 -3.70 23.70
N THR A 57 -11.98 -3.72 23.32
CA THR A 57 -12.71 -4.94 22.95
C THR A 57 -13.50 -4.72 21.66
N PRO A 58 -12.83 -4.35 20.55
CA PRO A 58 -13.51 -3.97 19.30
C PRO A 58 -14.26 -5.11 18.59
N GLY A 59 -13.97 -6.38 18.90
CA GLY A 59 -14.46 -7.53 18.13
C GLY A 59 -13.80 -7.62 16.75
N ASN A 60 -14.45 -8.24 15.77
CA ASN A 60 -13.99 -8.22 14.37
C ASN A 60 -14.67 -7.04 13.62
N PRO A 61 -13.92 -6.25 12.80
CA PRO A 61 -14.51 -5.12 12.10
C PRO A 61 -15.34 -5.56 10.88
N THR A 62 -15.10 -6.76 10.35
CA THR A 62 -15.66 -7.28 9.09
C THR A 62 -16.80 -8.27 9.34
N TYR A 63 -16.58 -9.20 10.27
CA TYR A 63 -17.52 -10.26 10.65
C TYR A 63 -18.19 -9.96 12.00
N ALA A 64 -19.42 -10.45 12.20
CA ALA A 64 -20.12 -10.35 13.48
C ALA A 64 -19.62 -11.41 14.46
N THR A 65 -18.35 -11.30 14.83
CA THR A 65 -17.63 -12.26 15.65
C THR A 65 -16.68 -11.55 16.61
N ALA A 66 -16.21 -12.26 17.64
CA ALA A 66 -15.47 -11.66 18.76
C ALA A 66 -13.94 -11.68 18.55
N GLU A 67 -13.42 -12.44 17.59
CA GLU A 67 -11.98 -12.50 17.33
C GLU A 67 -11.42 -11.14 16.86
N PRO A 68 -10.13 -10.85 17.10
CA PRO A 68 -9.53 -9.61 16.63
C PRO A 68 -9.32 -9.61 15.11
N SER A 69 -8.91 -8.46 14.58
CA SER A 69 -8.43 -8.32 13.21
C SER A 69 -6.95 -7.96 13.16
N ILE A 70 -6.26 -8.46 12.12
CA ILE A 70 -4.88 -8.07 11.80
C ILE A 70 -4.77 -6.57 11.48
N ARG A 71 -5.90 -5.93 11.12
CA ARG A 71 -6.00 -4.51 10.82
C ARG A 71 -5.92 -3.63 12.07
N TYR A 72 -5.99 -4.20 13.28
CA TYR A 72 -5.75 -3.50 14.54
C TYR A 72 -4.26 -3.29 14.80
N SER A 73 -3.64 -2.60 13.86
CA SER A 73 -2.23 -2.21 13.89
C SER A 73 -2.00 -0.93 14.69
N PRO A 74 -0.74 -0.61 15.04
CA PRO A 74 -0.40 0.68 15.64
C PRO A 74 -0.87 1.88 14.81
N TYR A 75 -0.86 1.76 13.48
CA TYR A 75 -1.38 2.79 12.59
C TYR A 75 -2.89 3.02 12.79
N SER A 76 -3.70 1.96 12.71
CA SER A 76 -5.16 2.06 12.89
C SER A 76 -5.54 2.51 14.31
N VAL A 77 -4.83 2.01 15.33
CA VAL A 77 -5.01 2.42 16.73
C VAL A 77 -4.70 3.90 16.91
N GLY A 78 -3.60 4.39 16.34
CA GLY A 78 -3.25 5.81 16.39
C GLY A 78 -4.32 6.70 15.75
N LEU A 79 -4.85 6.30 14.59
CA LEU A 79 -5.95 7.02 13.93
C LEU A 79 -7.25 6.97 14.73
N ALA A 80 -7.59 5.82 15.34
CA ALA A 80 -8.78 5.70 16.17
C ALA A 80 -8.71 6.57 17.43
N ILE A 81 -7.54 6.65 18.08
CA ILE A 81 -7.29 7.56 19.21
C ILE A 81 -7.48 9.01 18.76
N LEU A 82 -6.95 9.39 17.58
CA LEU A 82 -7.14 10.72 17.02
C LEU A 82 -8.63 11.04 16.79
N CYS A 83 -9.39 10.11 16.19
CA CYS A 83 -10.84 10.26 16.02
C CYS A 83 -11.55 10.50 17.35
N ARG A 84 -11.26 9.68 18.38
CA ARG A 84 -11.86 9.81 19.72
C ARG A 84 -11.51 11.13 20.41
N GLN A 85 -10.28 11.63 20.25
CA GLN A 85 -9.83 12.85 20.91
C GLN A 85 -10.32 14.14 20.22
N THR A 86 -10.51 14.11 18.90
CA THR A 86 -10.79 15.31 18.11
C THR A 86 -12.21 15.36 17.54
N GLY A 87 -12.94 14.23 17.55
CA GLY A 87 -14.26 14.11 16.94
C GLY A 87 -14.25 14.05 15.41
N ILE A 88 -13.08 14.00 14.77
CA ILE A 88 -13.02 13.81 13.31
C ILE A 88 -13.47 12.39 12.95
N THR A 89 -14.10 12.25 11.78
CA THR A 89 -14.54 10.94 11.30
C THR A 89 -13.35 10.06 10.89
N PRO A 90 -13.46 8.72 10.96
CA PRO A 90 -12.44 7.81 10.44
C PRO A 90 -12.08 8.08 8.97
N TYR A 91 -13.06 8.48 8.15
CA TYR A 91 -12.84 8.90 6.76
C TYR A 91 -11.92 10.13 6.67
N MET A 92 -12.15 11.14 7.51
CA MET A 92 -11.29 12.32 7.53
C MET A 92 -9.89 11.98 8.05
N ALA A 93 -9.79 11.17 9.10
CA ALA A 93 -8.52 10.73 9.67
C ALA A 93 -7.63 10.02 8.63
N LEU A 94 -8.20 9.09 7.85
CA LEU A 94 -7.48 8.42 6.76
C LEU A 94 -7.07 9.38 5.64
N SER A 95 -7.92 10.36 5.30
CA SER A 95 -7.59 11.40 4.30
C SER A 95 -6.39 12.24 4.74
N ILE A 96 -6.39 12.68 6.01
CA ILE A 96 -5.27 13.40 6.61
C ILE A 96 -4.02 12.52 6.62
N ALA A 97 -4.18 11.24 6.99
CA ALA A 97 -3.07 10.29 7.02
C ALA A 97 -2.45 10.10 5.63
N ALA A 98 -3.23 10.04 4.54
CA ALA A 98 -2.67 10.02 3.19
C ALA A 98 -1.78 11.22 2.87
N VAL A 99 -2.22 12.43 3.23
CA VAL A 99 -1.44 13.66 3.01
C VAL A 99 -0.15 13.63 3.83
N LEU A 100 -0.24 13.26 5.12
CA LEU A 100 0.91 13.18 6.02
C LEU A 100 1.88 12.07 5.62
N ASN A 101 1.38 10.91 5.19
CA ASN A 101 2.20 9.80 4.71
C ASN A 101 2.94 10.19 3.42
N THR A 102 2.28 10.89 2.50
CA THR A 102 2.91 11.36 1.25
C THR A 102 4.03 12.36 1.54
N LEU A 103 3.73 13.41 2.31
CA LEU A 103 4.70 14.43 2.68
C LEU A 103 5.86 13.83 3.48
N GLY A 104 5.52 13.02 4.48
CA GLY A 104 6.46 12.35 5.35
C GLY A 104 7.37 11.39 4.59
N PHE A 105 6.82 10.61 3.66
CA PHE A 105 7.58 9.67 2.84
C PHE A 105 8.68 10.40 2.05
N PHE A 106 8.33 11.44 1.29
CA PHE A 106 9.33 12.17 0.48
C PHE A 106 10.32 12.96 1.37
N ALA A 107 9.86 13.58 2.46
CA ALA A 107 10.74 14.26 3.40
C ALA A 107 11.76 13.30 4.05
N VAL A 108 11.31 12.14 4.51
CA VAL A 108 12.15 11.10 5.12
C VAL A 108 13.04 10.44 4.07
N PHE A 109 12.57 10.21 2.85
CA PHE A 109 13.38 9.67 1.76
C PHE A 109 14.56 10.59 1.45
N TRP A 110 14.33 11.91 1.34
CA TRP A 110 15.42 12.88 1.20
C TRP A 110 16.36 12.89 2.40
N TRP A 111 15.83 12.82 3.62
CA TRP A 111 16.65 12.76 4.84
C TRP A 111 17.52 11.49 4.90
N PHE A 112 16.97 10.36 4.46
CA PHE A 112 17.67 9.09 4.30
C PHE A 112 18.84 9.25 3.30
N LEU A 113 18.56 9.71 2.07
CA LEU A 113 19.58 9.95 1.04
C LEU A 113 20.66 10.93 1.50
N ARG A 114 20.27 12.02 2.18
CA ARG A 114 21.20 12.99 2.77
C ARG A 114 22.12 12.34 3.80
N GLY A 115 21.65 11.33 4.53
CA GLY A 115 22.47 10.55 5.45
C GLY A 115 23.64 9.83 4.81
N PHE A 116 23.52 9.48 3.54
CA PHE A 116 24.58 8.89 2.71
C PHE A 116 25.33 9.94 1.88
N ALA A 117 25.11 11.23 2.13
CA ALA A 117 25.61 12.34 1.30
C ALA A 117 25.14 12.26 -0.18
N MET A 118 24.00 11.62 -0.43
CA MET A 118 23.42 11.40 -1.75
C MET A 118 22.13 12.18 -1.98
N ALA A 119 21.90 13.30 -1.27
CA ALA A 119 20.71 14.14 -1.47
C ALA A 119 20.54 14.62 -2.93
N SER A 120 21.62 14.70 -3.71
CA SER A 120 21.62 15.11 -5.12
C SER A 120 20.90 14.14 -6.08
N ILE A 121 20.57 12.91 -5.64
CA ILE A 121 19.82 11.95 -6.46
C ILE A 121 18.32 11.93 -6.15
N SER A 122 17.89 12.72 -5.14
CA SER A 122 16.51 12.68 -4.61
C SER A 122 15.44 12.94 -5.67
N LEU A 123 15.62 13.95 -6.52
CA LEU A 123 14.68 14.24 -7.61
C LEU A 123 14.60 13.10 -8.63
N ALA A 124 15.75 12.62 -9.11
CA ALA A 124 15.78 11.53 -10.09
C ALA A 124 15.15 10.25 -9.54
N ALA A 125 15.51 9.85 -8.32
CA ALA A 125 14.95 8.68 -7.67
C ALA A 125 13.44 8.87 -7.36
N GLY A 126 13.03 10.05 -6.89
CA GLY A 126 11.62 10.37 -6.61
C GLY A 126 10.73 10.30 -7.86
N VAL A 127 11.22 10.81 -9.00
CA VAL A 127 10.54 10.68 -10.29
C VAL A 127 10.43 9.22 -10.71
N CYS A 128 11.50 8.43 -10.54
CA CYS A 128 11.45 6.99 -10.83
C CYS A 128 10.46 6.26 -9.90
N ILE A 129 10.40 6.62 -8.61
CA ILE A 129 9.50 6.03 -7.62
C ILE A 129 8.04 6.14 -8.03
N VAL A 130 7.64 7.21 -8.73
CA VAL A 130 6.24 7.44 -9.12
C VAL A 130 5.93 7.08 -10.57
N LEU A 131 6.92 7.07 -11.47
CA LEU A 131 6.68 6.82 -12.90
C LEU A 131 7.19 5.47 -13.42
N LEU A 132 8.15 4.83 -12.74
CA LEU A 132 8.86 3.66 -13.28
C LEU A 132 8.21 2.34 -12.88
N TYR A 133 6.95 2.16 -13.28
CA TYR A 133 6.19 0.90 -13.23
C TYR A 133 5.77 0.54 -14.66
N GLY A 134 5.47 -0.71 -14.99
CA GLY A 134 4.92 -1.00 -16.32
C GLY A 134 3.47 -0.56 -16.51
N GLU A 135 2.68 -0.67 -15.45
CA GLU A 135 1.36 -0.08 -15.27
C GLU A 135 1.19 0.22 -13.77
N ALA A 136 0.18 1.01 -13.40
CA ALA A 136 -0.14 1.21 -12.00
C ALA A 136 -0.62 -0.11 -11.36
N PRO A 137 0.05 -0.64 -10.33
CA PRO A 137 -0.31 -1.92 -9.73
C PRO A 137 -1.72 -1.97 -9.12
N GLY A 138 -2.24 -0.84 -8.62
CA GLY A 138 -3.49 -0.83 -7.84
C GLY A 138 -3.38 -1.72 -6.58
N TYR A 139 -2.18 -1.82 -6.01
CA TYR A 139 -1.86 -2.74 -4.93
C TYR A 139 -1.07 -2.07 -3.80
N ALA A 140 -1.17 -2.61 -2.58
CA ALA A 140 -0.40 -2.11 -1.43
C ALA A 140 1.11 -2.05 -1.71
N ASN A 141 1.78 -1.02 -1.18
CA ASN A 141 3.16 -0.61 -1.49
C ASN A 141 3.43 -0.05 -2.90
N SER A 142 2.40 0.13 -3.73
CA SER A 142 2.58 0.94 -4.93
C SER A 142 2.76 2.41 -4.57
N PHE A 143 3.76 3.05 -5.19
CA PHE A 143 3.95 4.49 -5.17
C PHE A 143 3.76 5.09 -6.57
N ALA A 144 3.15 4.33 -7.50
CA ALA A 144 2.83 4.80 -8.84
C ALA A 144 1.97 6.07 -8.76
N LEU A 145 2.19 7.02 -9.66
CA LEU A 145 1.57 8.34 -9.65
C LEU A 145 0.05 8.25 -9.54
N SER A 146 -0.62 7.40 -10.33
CA SER A 146 -2.07 7.22 -10.25
C SER A 146 -2.51 6.57 -8.94
N ASP A 147 -1.67 5.71 -8.35
CA ASP A 147 -1.96 4.94 -7.14
C ASP A 147 -1.87 5.76 -5.84
N LEU A 148 -1.13 6.87 -5.86
CA LEU A 148 -0.85 7.68 -4.67
C LEU A 148 -2.10 8.06 -3.86
N PRO A 149 -3.20 8.59 -4.46
CA PRO A 149 -4.31 9.15 -3.67
C PRO A 149 -5.05 8.15 -2.78
N TRP A 150 -5.09 6.88 -3.16
CA TRP A 150 -5.80 5.83 -2.41
C TRP A 150 -4.85 4.87 -1.70
N HIS A 151 -3.60 4.67 -2.14
CA HIS A 151 -2.67 3.83 -1.39
C HIS A 151 -1.93 4.55 -0.27
N MET A 152 -1.84 5.89 -0.32
CA MET A 152 -1.19 6.64 0.75
C MET A 152 -1.99 6.63 2.06
N VAL A 153 -3.29 6.30 2.03
CA VAL A 153 -4.09 6.09 3.26
C VAL A 153 -3.70 4.78 3.96
N ASN A 154 -3.09 3.83 3.24
CA ASN A 154 -2.84 2.49 3.74
C ASN A 154 -1.64 2.46 4.71
N PRO A 155 -1.65 1.55 5.70
CA PRO A 155 -0.55 1.35 6.64
C PRO A 155 0.80 1.03 5.96
N SER A 156 0.79 0.52 4.73
CA SER A 156 1.99 0.20 3.95
C SER A 156 2.85 1.44 3.65
N ALA A 157 2.22 2.57 3.32
CA ALA A 157 2.92 3.83 3.03
C ALA A 157 3.60 4.38 4.30
N PHE A 158 2.88 4.39 5.42
CA PHE A 158 3.42 4.75 6.73
C PHE A 158 4.57 3.83 7.15
N SER A 159 4.42 2.51 6.95
CA SER A 159 5.45 1.51 7.24
C SER A 159 6.73 1.74 6.44
N MET A 160 6.60 2.10 5.15
CA MET A 160 7.75 2.41 4.31
C MET A 160 8.50 3.67 4.79
N LEU A 161 7.78 4.72 5.20
CA LEU A 161 8.37 5.89 5.83
C LEU A 161 9.19 5.48 7.06
N LEU A 162 8.62 4.67 7.96
CA LEU A 162 9.30 4.20 9.17
C LEU A 162 10.54 3.36 8.87
N ASN A 163 10.51 2.55 7.80
CA ASN A 163 11.69 1.80 7.35
C ASN A 163 12.85 2.72 6.97
N PHE A 164 12.60 3.78 6.19
CA PHE A 164 13.64 4.76 5.87
C PHE A 164 14.15 5.50 7.11
N VAL A 165 13.29 5.78 8.10
CA VAL A 165 13.73 6.32 9.40
C VAL A 165 14.65 5.34 10.11
N CYS A 166 14.23 4.08 10.24
CA CYS A 166 15.00 3.01 10.87
C CYS A 166 16.39 2.87 10.22
N TRP A 167 16.45 2.70 8.90
CA TRP A 167 17.72 2.55 8.18
C TRP A 167 18.62 3.78 8.32
N ARG A 168 18.05 4.99 8.31
CA ARG A 168 18.80 6.24 8.48
C ARG A 168 19.42 6.36 9.87
N LEU A 169 18.66 6.01 10.92
CA LEU A 169 19.13 6.03 12.31
C LEU A 169 20.32 5.08 12.47
N LEU A 170 20.18 3.84 11.99
CA LEU A 170 21.24 2.83 12.08
C LEU A 170 22.49 3.22 11.30
N TRP A 171 22.33 3.82 10.12
CA TRP A 171 23.46 4.35 9.36
C TRP A 171 24.23 5.46 10.12
N ARG A 172 23.56 6.24 10.97
CA ARG A 172 24.20 7.32 11.75
C ARG A 172 25.01 6.79 12.94
N VAL A 173 24.53 5.70 13.56
CA VAL A 173 25.10 5.15 14.80
C VAL A 173 26.56 4.75 14.68
N ARG A 174 27.03 4.41 13.47
CA ARG A 174 28.43 4.03 13.20
C ARG A 174 29.45 5.07 13.68
N SER A 175 29.07 6.35 13.75
CA SER A 175 29.93 7.46 14.14
C SER A 175 29.59 8.04 15.52
N CYS A 176 28.72 7.38 16.29
CA CYS A 176 28.26 7.88 17.58
C CYS A 176 28.95 7.17 18.76
N SER A 177 28.97 7.86 19.91
CA SER A 177 29.30 7.29 21.22
C SER A 177 28.19 6.34 21.72
N PHE A 178 28.39 5.72 22.87
CA PHE A 178 27.49 4.69 23.42
C PHE A 178 26.05 5.19 23.63
N MET A 179 25.84 6.32 24.33
CA MET A 179 24.49 6.77 24.68
C MET A 179 23.61 7.12 23.46
N PRO A 180 24.07 7.92 22.47
CA PRO A 180 23.29 8.16 21.25
C PRO A 180 23.07 6.87 20.42
N THR A 181 23.99 5.91 20.51
CA THR A 181 23.81 4.57 19.89
C THR A 181 22.61 3.86 20.50
N MET A 182 22.51 3.80 21.83
CA MET A 182 21.40 3.13 22.52
C MET A 182 20.05 3.75 22.18
N ILE A 183 19.94 5.09 22.18
CA ILE A 183 18.71 5.81 21.81
C ILE A 183 18.31 5.50 20.37
N ALA A 184 19.27 5.52 19.44
CA ALA A 184 19.00 5.23 18.03
C ALA A 184 18.60 3.77 17.79
N VAL A 185 19.18 2.81 18.54
CA VAL A 185 18.79 1.40 18.50
C VAL A 185 17.36 1.22 19.00
N ALA A 186 17.01 1.84 20.12
CA ALA A 186 15.65 1.77 20.66
C ALA A 186 14.62 2.39 19.70
N ALA A 187 14.92 3.56 19.14
CA ALA A 187 14.06 4.23 18.15
C ALA A 187 13.93 3.43 16.85
N ALA A 188 15.02 2.83 16.36
CA ALA A 188 15.00 1.97 15.17
C ALA A 188 14.20 0.68 15.40
N ALA A 189 14.34 0.06 16.58
CA ALA A 189 13.56 -1.11 16.96
C ALA A 189 12.06 -0.80 17.06
N ALA A 190 11.69 0.34 17.66
CA ALA A 190 10.31 0.79 17.71
C ALA A 190 9.74 1.07 16.32
N ALA A 191 10.50 1.76 15.45
CA ALA A 191 10.09 2.01 14.07
C ALA A 191 9.89 0.70 13.27
N LEU A 192 10.80 -0.27 13.43
CA LEU A 192 10.68 -1.57 12.78
C LEU A 192 9.49 -2.37 13.31
N ALA A 193 9.28 -2.40 14.62
CA ALA A 193 8.14 -3.10 15.23
C ALA A 193 6.81 -2.51 14.75
N VAL A 194 6.69 -1.18 14.76
CA VAL A 194 5.51 -0.48 14.26
C VAL A 194 5.30 -0.77 12.76
N SER A 195 6.36 -0.77 11.96
CA SER A 195 6.26 -1.15 10.54
C SER A 195 5.78 -2.59 10.34
N VAL A 196 6.29 -3.55 11.13
CA VAL A 196 5.90 -4.96 11.05
C VAL A 196 4.45 -5.16 11.46
N LEU A 197 4.03 -4.57 12.58
CA LEU A 197 2.67 -4.66 13.08
C LEU A 197 1.65 -3.91 12.22
N SER A 198 2.09 -2.84 11.52
CA SER A 198 1.23 -2.04 10.63
C SER A 198 1.08 -2.66 9.27
N HIS A 199 2.16 -3.19 8.71
CA HIS A 199 2.10 -3.86 7.42
C HIS A 199 3.23 -4.89 7.31
N GLY A 200 2.92 -6.15 7.63
CA GLY A 200 3.91 -7.22 7.78
C GLY A 200 4.91 -7.33 6.63
N MET A 201 4.45 -7.24 5.38
CA MET A 201 5.33 -7.35 4.19
C MET A 201 6.32 -6.18 4.09
N THR A 202 5.87 -4.96 4.40
CA THR A 202 6.74 -3.78 4.40
C THR A 202 7.69 -3.82 5.59
N GLY A 203 7.25 -4.33 6.75
CA GLY A 203 8.12 -4.59 7.89
C GLY A 203 9.19 -5.65 7.61
N VAL A 204 8.86 -6.73 6.89
CA VAL A 204 9.84 -7.75 6.44
C VAL A 204 10.89 -7.12 5.52
N LEU A 205 10.49 -6.28 4.57
CA LEU A 205 11.43 -5.48 3.79
C LEU A 205 12.30 -4.58 4.69
N GLY A 206 11.70 -3.95 5.70
CA GLY A 206 12.39 -3.20 6.75
C GLY A 206 13.51 -4.01 7.39
N ALA A 207 13.20 -5.22 7.84
CA ALA A 207 14.14 -6.15 8.47
C ALA A 207 15.26 -6.59 7.51
N ILE A 208 14.93 -6.91 6.24
CA ILE A 208 15.91 -7.22 5.19
C ILE A 208 16.88 -6.03 5.01
N GLY A 209 16.34 -4.81 4.93
CA GLY A 209 17.14 -3.60 4.82
C GLY A 209 18.07 -3.39 6.02
N VAL A 210 17.60 -3.65 7.24
CA VAL A 210 18.41 -3.59 8.48
C VAL A 210 19.55 -4.61 8.46
N ILE A 211 19.27 -5.87 8.10
CA ILE A 211 20.29 -6.93 7.99
C ILE A 211 21.34 -6.55 6.94
N LEU A 212 20.90 -6.10 5.77
CA LEU A 212 21.79 -5.80 4.66
C LEU A 212 22.59 -4.50 4.85
N LEU A 213 22.33 -3.68 5.86
CA LEU A 213 23.24 -2.56 6.20
C LEU A 213 24.65 -3.05 6.57
N ILE A 214 24.80 -4.30 7.02
CA ILE A 214 26.12 -4.89 7.36
C ILE A 214 27.05 -4.91 6.14
N ILE A 215 26.53 -5.12 4.93
CA ILE A 215 27.35 -5.16 3.72
C ILE A 215 27.78 -3.77 3.25
N ALA A 216 27.06 -2.73 3.69
CA ALA A 216 27.26 -1.34 3.27
C ALA A 216 28.41 -0.68 4.04
N VAL A 217 28.78 -1.23 5.21
CA VAL A 217 29.87 -0.73 6.04
C VAL A 217 31.21 -1.38 5.71
N ASP A 218 32.28 -0.72 6.12
CA ASP A 218 33.65 -1.23 6.01
C ASP A 218 33.86 -2.46 6.91
N SER A 219 34.81 -3.33 6.52
CA SER A 219 35.09 -4.59 7.23
C SER A 219 35.37 -4.40 8.72
N SER A 220 36.07 -3.32 9.10
CA SER A 220 36.38 -2.99 10.49
C SER A 220 35.16 -2.65 11.35
N GLN A 221 34.02 -2.27 10.75
CA GLN A 221 32.80 -1.91 11.45
C GLN A 221 31.76 -3.05 11.47
N ARG A 222 31.98 -4.13 10.70
CA ARG A 222 30.97 -5.19 10.50
C ARG A 222 30.53 -5.85 11.80
N THR A 223 31.43 -6.16 12.73
CA THR A 223 31.08 -6.79 14.01
C THR A 223 30.17 -5.90 14.85
N ARG A 224 30.53 -4.61 14.99
CA ARG A 224 29.71 -3.64 15.73
C ARG A 224 28.34 -3.47 15.08
N THR A 225 28.29 -3.31 13.76
CA THR A 225 27.02 -3.20 13.02
C THR A 225 26.17 -4.46 13.16
N SER A 226 26.76 -5.65 13.16
CA SER A 226 26.04 -6.91 13.35
C SER A 226 25.38 -6.98 14.73
N MET A 227 26.08 -6.57 15.80
CA MET A 227 25.51 -6.50 17.15
C MET A 227 24.37 -5.50 17.26
N ILE A 228 24.48 -4.35 16.58
CA ILE A 228 23.41 -3.35 16.49
C ILE A 228 22.18 -3.95 15.78
N VAL A 229 22.37 -4.59 14.63
CA VAL A 229 21.30 -5.26 13.86
C VAL A 229 20.59 -6.32 14.70
N ILE A 230 21.34 -7.18 15.40
CA ILE A 230 20.78 -8.19 16.30
C ILE A 230 19.96 -7.54 17.42
N SER A 231 20.50 -6.48 18.03
CA SER A 231 19.81 -5.75 19.12
C SER A 231 18.49 -5.13 18.65
N VAL A 232 18.48 -4.52 17.46
CA VAL A 232 17.25 -3.99 16.84
C VAL A 232 16.25 -5.10 16.57
N GLY A 233 16.70 -6.24 16.03
CA GLY A 233 15.83 -7.39 15.76
C GLY A 233 15.19 -7.97 17.02
N VAL A 234 15.97 -8.20 18.07
CA VAL A 234 15.48 -8.72 19.36
C VAL A 234 14.49 -7.75 20.02
N LEU A 235 14.84 -6.47 20.10
CA LEU A 235 13.96 -5.47 20.71
C LEU A 235 12.68 -5.26 19.88
N SER A 236 12.78 -5.23 18.56
CA SER A 236 11.61 -5.12 17.67
C SER A 236 10.69 -6.32 17.84
N LEU A 237 11.23 -7.55 17.91
CA LEU A 237 10.45 -8.75 18.15
C LEU A 237 9.74 -8.69 19.51
N ALA A 238 10.43 -8.28 20.57
CA ALA A 238 9.84 -8.12 21.89
C ALA A 238 8.65 -7.12 21.87
N LEU A 239 8.78 -6.01 21.16
CA LEU A 239 7.70 -5.04 20.98
C LEU A 239 6.53 -5.61 20.17
N CYS A 240 6.79 -6.39 19.12
CA CYS A 240 5.74 -7.09 18.37
C CYS A 240 4.99 -8.10 19.25
N LEU A 241 5.70 -8.86 20.05
CA LEU A 241 5.10 -9.84 20.99
C LEU A 241 4.27 -9.18 22.08
N ALA A 242 4.59 -7.93 22.44
CA ALA A 242 3.86 -7.15 23.43
C ALA A 242 2.61 -6.45 22.86
N TRP A 243 2.30 -6.60 21.56
CA TRP A 243 1.14 -5.96 20.95
C TRP A 243 -0.17 -6.54 21.49
N PRO A 244 -1.07 -5.74 22.10
CA PRO A 244 -2.20 -6.31 22.85
C PRO A 244 -3.47 -6.55 22.01
N TRP A 245 -3.58 -6.01 20.80
CA TRP A 245 -4.80 -6.15 19.98
C TRP A 245 -4.91 -7.47 19.24
N TYR A 246 -3.79 -8.16 19.01
CA TYR A 246 -3.76 -9.50 18.47
C TYR A 246 -2.44 -10.18 18.81
N ARG A 247 -2.43 -11.52 18.79
CA ARG A 247 -1.22 -12.31 19.08
C ARG A 247 -0.31 -12.34 17.86
N PHE A 248 0.85 -11.68 17.95
CA PHE A 248 1.80 -11.58 16.84
C PHE A 248 2.29 -12.95 16.34
N ILE A 249 2.50 -13.92 17.24
CA ILE A 249 2.92 -15.28 16.84
C ILE A 249 1.88 -15.94 15.94
N ASP A 250 0.59 -15.82 16.28
CA ASP A 250 -0.51 -16.39 15.50
C ASP A 250 -0.56 -15.70 14.11
N ALA A 251 -0.32 -14.39 14.06
CA ALA A 251 -0.22 -13.66 12.79
C ALA A 251 0.97 -14.09 11.93
N ALA A 252 2.14 -14.30 12.56
CA ALA A 252 3.39 -14.67 11.89
C ALA A 252 3.39 -16.12 11.42
N ALA A 253 2.66 -17.01 12.08
CA ALA A 253 2.52 -18.42 11.71
C ALA A 253 1.74 -18.61 10.38
N GLY A 254 1.05 -17.58 9.91
CA GLY A 254 0.13 -17.66 8.77
C GLY A 254 -1.22 -18.21 9.22
N GLY A 255 -2.30 -17.51 8.85
CA GLY A 255 -3.66 -17.91 9.23
C GLY A 255 -4.09 -19.24 8.63
N HIS A 256 -5.31 -19.66 8.95
CA HIS A 256 -5.85 -20.97 8.57
C HIS A 256 -6.07 -21.16 7.05
N ASP A 257 -6.04 -20.09 6.26
CA ASP A 257 -6.36 -20.07 4.83
C ASP A 257 -5.19 -19.55 3.95
N PRO A 258 -4.07 -20.29 3.84
CA PRO A 258 -2.90 -19.84 3.08
C PRO A 258 -3.17 -19.72 1.56
N TRP A 259 -4.10 -20.52 1.04
CA TRP A 259 -4.46 -20.61 -0.37
C TRP A 259 -4.97 -19.29 -0.97
N TYR A 260 -5.62 -18.46 -0.16
CA TYR A 260 -6.24 -17.21 -0.61
C TYR A 260 -5.20 -16.11 -0.87
N TRP A 261 -4.18 -16.04 -0.02
CA TRP A 261 -3.26 -14.90 -0.02
C TRP A 261 -2.24 -14.97 -1.15
N PHE A 262 -1.86 -16.18 -1.57
CA PHE A 262 -0.93 -16.39 -2.67
C PHE A 262 -1.67 -16.44 -4.00
N ASN A 263 -1.36 -15.48 -4.87
CA ASN A 263 -1.93 -15.42 -6.21
C ASN A 263 -0.78 -15.42 -7.25
N PRO A 264 -0.60 -16.51 -8.01
CA PRO A 264 0.49 -16.61 -8.97
C PRO A 264 0.35 -15.60 -10.11
N THR A 265 -0.87 -15.22 -10.50
CA THR A 265 -1.12 -14.21 -11.53
C THR A 265 -0.64 -12.83 -11.09
N ILE A 266 -0.93 -12.45 -9.83
CA ILE A 266 -0.42 -11.19 -9.25
C ILE A 266 1.11 -11.22 -9.18
N LEU A 267 1.69 -12.36 -8.81
CA LEU A 267 3.14 -12.51 -8.76
C LEU A 267 3.79 -12.39 -10.15
N GLN A 268 3.20 -13.00 -11.18
CA GLN A 268 3.64 -12.83 -12.57
C GLN A 268 3.58 -11.36 -13.00
N ARG A 269 2.44 -10.68 -12.78
CA ARG A 269 2.33 -9.25 -13.08
C ARG A 269 3.36 -8.43 -12.33
N MET A 270 3.61 -8.75 -11.06
CA MET A 270 4.61 -8.06 -10.25
C MET A 270 6.00 -8.15 -10.87
N PHE A 271 6.44 -9.34 -11.28
CA PHE A 271 7.76 -9.55 -11.87
C PHE A 271 7.88 -8.99 -13.28
N TYR A 272 6.93 -9.27 -14.17
CA TYR A 272 7.07 -9.00 -15.60
C TYR A 272 6.58 -7.62 -16.01
N LEU A 273 5.61 -7.07 -15.30
CA LEU A 273 4.94 -5.84 -15.70
C LEU A 273 5.24 -4.71 -14.72
N TRP A 274 4.88 -4.86 -13.45
CA TRP A 274 4.95 -3.76 -12.49
C TRP A 274 6.38 -3.39 -12.11
N CYS A 275 7.22 -4.39 -11.80
CA CYS A 275 8.54 -4.15 -11.23
C CYS A 275 9.69 -4.31 -12.25
N ALA A 276 9.50 -5.08 -13.34
CA ALA A 276 10.56 -5.33 -14.32
C ALA A 276 11.35 -4.06 -14.74
N PRO A 277 10.70 -2.94 -15.10
CA PRO A 277 11.42 -1.74 -15.55
C PRO A 277 12.44 -1.23 -14.52
N VAL A 278 12.03 -1.08 -13.26
CA VAL A 278 12.90 -0.55 -12.20
C VAL A 278 14.05 -1.50 -11.87
N TYR A 279 13.79 -2.80 -11.75
CA TYR A 279 14.82 -3.75 -11.36
C TYR A 279 15.86 -3.95 -12.47
N LEU A 280 15.44 -4.02 -13.74
CA LEU A 280 16.37 -4.11 -14.87
C LEU A 280 17.24 -2.85 -14.98
N LEU A 281 16.66 -1.65 -14.83
CA LEU A 281 17.42 -0.41 -14.84
C LEU A 281 18.32 -0.23 -13.62
N SER A 282 17.95 -0.80 -12.46
CA SER A 282 18.80 -0.75 -11.27
C SER A 282 20.15 -1.42 -11.50
N LEU A 283 20.22 -2.44 -12.38
CA LEU A 283 21.46 -3.14 -12.71
C LEU A 283 22.49 -2.24 -13.42
N LEU A 284 22.05 -1.13 -14.03
CA LEU A 284 22.95 -0.13 -14.60
C LEU A 284 23.83 0.56 -13.54
N ALA A 285 23.47 0.44 -12.26
CA ALA A 285 24.27 0.93 -11.14
C ALA A 285 25.34 -0.06 -10.65
N LEU A 286 25.41 -1.30 -11.17
CA LEU A 286 26.42 -2.30 -10.75
C LEU A 286 27.89 -1.80 -10.81
N PRO A 287 28.31 -1.01 -11.82
CA PRO A 287 29.66 -0.45 -11.86
C PRO A 287 29.99 0.43 -10.64
N TYR A 288 28.98 0.98 -9.98
CA TYR A 288 29.10 1.87 -8.83
C TYR A 288 28.86 1.18 -7.49
N ARG A 289 28.93 -0.17 -7.44
CA ARG A 289 28.74 -0.97 -6.21
C ARG A 289 29.76 -0.68 -5.10
N SER A 290 30.82 0.07 -5.36
CA SER A 290 31.73 0.57 -4.31
C SER A 290 31.01 1.54 -3.38
N GLU A 291 30.06 2.32 -3.90
CA GLU A 291 29.28 3.29 -3.13
C GLU A 291 28.36 2.57 -2.13
N PRO A 292 28.46 2.87 -0.82
CA PRO A 292 27.71 2.17 0.23
C PRO A 292 26.20 2.09 -0.03
N LEU A 293 25.59 3.21 -0.47
CA LEU A 293 24.16 3.29 -0.71
C LEU A 293 23.73 2.45 -1.92
N VAL A 294 24.52 2.47 -3.00
CA VAL A 294 24.25 1.67 -4.22
C VAL A 294 24.38 0.19 -3.91
N ARG A 295 25.45 -0.19 -3.19
CA ARG A 295 25.68 -1.57 -2.74
C ARG A 295 24.53 -2.11 -1.91
N TRP A 296 24.09 -1.32 -0.92
CA TRP A 296 22.95 -1.67 -0.07
C TRP A 296 21.66 -1.80 -0.88
N SER A 297 21.35 -0.80 -1.72
CA SER A 297 20.15 -0.79 -2.56
C SER A 297 20.10 -1.99 -3.50
N LEU A 298 21.20 -2.31 -4.19
CA LEU A 298 21.30 -3.47 -5.09
C LEU A 298 21.15 -4.80 -4.34
N ALA A 299 21.71 -4.92 -3.14
CA ALA A 299 21.59 -6.15 -2.36
C ALA A 299 20.18 -6.35 -1.80
N VAL A 300 19.53 -5.29 -1.30
CA VAL A 300 18.12 -5.37 -0.88
C VAL A 300 17.25 -5.76 -2.06
N SER A 301 17.45 -5.10 -3.20
CA SER A 301 16.72 -5.39 -4.44
C SER A 301 16.93 -6.83 -4.90
N GLY A 302 18.18 -7.32 -4.90
CA GLY A 302 18.50 -8.70 -5.26
C GLY A 302 17.89 -9.72 -4.28
N ALA A 303 17.97 -9.46 -2.98
CA ALA A 303 17.40 -10.33 -1.95
C ALA A 303 15.88 -10.46 -2.09
N VAL A 304 15.15 -9.36 -2.31
CA VAL A 304 13.69 -9.44 -2.47
C VAL A 304 13.26 -10.10 -3.77
N ILE A 305 14.04 -9.98 -4.84
CA ILE A 305 13.78 -10.71 -6.10
C ILE A 305 13.96 -12.20 -5.87
N VAL A 306 15.05 -12.61 -5.22
CA VAL A 306 15.28 -14.02 -4.87
C VAL A 306 14.16 -14.55 -3.97
N LEU A 307 13.78 -13.81 -2.93
CA LEU A 307 12.69 -14.21 -2.03
C LEU A 307 11.32 -14.25 -2.76
N GLY A 308 11.06 -13.31 -3.66
CA GLY A 308 9.88 -13.33 -4.51
C GLY A 308 9.86 -14.53 -5.46
N ILE A 309 11.01 -14.96 -5.99
CA ILE A 309 11.09 -16.20 -6.79
C ILE A 309 10.86 -17.43 -5.90
N VAL A 310 11.48 -17.48 -4.71
CA VAL A 310 11.26 -18.55 -3.72
C VAL A 310 9.79 -18.63 -3.31
N SER A 311 9.07 -17.51 -3.33
CA SER A 311 7.65 -17.48 -2.99
C SER A 311 6.77 -18.34 -3.90
N TRP A 312 7.19 -18.64 -5.14
CA TRP A 312 6.48 -19.60 -6.00
C TRP A 312 6.48 -21.01 -5.43
N VAL A 313 7.61 -21.43 -4.87
CA VAL A 313 7.78 -22.77 -4.30
C VAL A 313 7.18 -22.84 -2.91
N ALA A 314 7.31 -21.75 -2.13
CA ALA A 314 6.81 -21.66 -0.77
C ALA A 314 5.33 -21.25 -0.68
N GLU A 315 4.69 -20.92 -1.82
CA GLU A 315 3.34 -20.34 -1.90
C GLU A 315 3.12 -19.21 -0.89
N SER A 316 4.15 -18.39 -0.67
CA SER A 316 4.15 -17.37 0.37
C SER A 316 3.70 -16.03 -0.19
N ALA A 317 2.46 -15.62 0.13
CA ALA A 317 1.92 -14.32 -0.23
C ALA A 317 2.79 -13.15 0.23
N SER A 318 3.35 -13.23 1.44
CA SER A 318 4.18 -12.18 2.01
C SER A 318 5.48 -11.99 1.23
N LEU A 319 6.12 -13.08 0.82
CA LEU A 319 7.34 -13.03 0.02
C LEU A 319 7.05 -12.62 -1.44
N ALA A 320 5.93 -13.09 -1.99
CA ALA A 320 5.49 -12.79 -3.35
C ALA A 320 5.36 -11.28 -3.61
N ARG A 321 5.05 -10.50 -2.57
CA ARG A 321 4.79 -9.06 -2.68
C ARG A 321 6.01 -8.17 -2.35
N LEU A 322 7.12 -8.77 -1.93
CA LEU A 322 8.35 -8.04 -1.61
C LEU A 322 8.95 -7.25 -2.79
N PRO A 323 8.95 -7.76 -4.04
CA PRO A 323 9.48 -7.00 -5.18
C PRO A 323 8.81 -5.63 -5.34
N LEU A 324 7.48 -5.56 -5.24
CA LEU A 324 6.76 -4.28 -5.31
C LEU A 324 7.13 -3.36 -4.14
N ALA A 325 7.21 -3.91 -2.92
CA ALA A 325 7.60 -3.14 -1.75
C ALA A 325 9.00 -2.53 -1.86
N ALA A 326 9.97 -3.23 -2.47
CA ALA A 326 11.33 -2.71 -2.60
C ALA A 326 11.58 -1.83 -3.83
N THR A 327 10.56 -1.57 -4.66
CA THR A 327 10.67 -0.65 -5.82
C THR A 327 11.28 0.72 -5.43
N PRO A 328 10.90 1.38 -4.32
CA PRO A 328 11.56 2.62 -3.92
C PRO A 328 13.05 2.47 -3.60
N VAL A 329 13.47 1.30 -3.10
CA VAL A 329 14.89 1.01 -2.84
C VAL A 329 15.64 0.80 -4.15
N ALA A 330 15.07 0.09 -5.13
CA ALA A 330 15.66 -0.09 -6.46
C ALA A 330 15.80 1.24 -7.23
N CYS A 331 14.82 2.15 -7.10
CA CYS A 331 14.88 3.50 -7.68
C CYS A 331 16.07 4.34 -7.17
N ILE A 332 16.64 4.03 -6.00
CA ILE A 332 17.86 4.70 -5.51
C ILE A 332 19.04 4.40 -6.42
N ALA A 333 19.22 3.13 -6.82
CA ALA A 333 20.26 2.72 -7.75
C ALA A 333 20.08 3.37 -9.13
N VAL A 334 18.84 3.41 -9.64
CA VAL A 334 18.51 4.11 -10.89
C VAL A 334 18.82 5.60 -10.80
N GLY A 335 18.40 6.28 -9.72
CA GLY A 335 18.69 7.70 -9.48
C GLY A 335 20.19 7.99 -9.36
N TYR A 336 20.97 7.06 -8.81
CA TYR A 336 22.43 7.16 -8.77
C TYR A 336 23.04 7.05 -10.18
N TRP A 337 22.62 6.06 -10.97
CA TRP A 337 23.07 5.90 -12.35
C TRP A 337 22.75 7.15 -13.19
N ILE A 338 21.53 7.70 -13.10
CA ILE A 338 21.14 8.95 -13.76
C ILE A 338 22.13 10.08 -13.43
N LYS A 339 22.46 10.27 -12.14
CA LYS A 339 23.44 11.27 -11.72
C LYS A 339 24.80 11.07 -12.38
N THR A 340 25.29 9.84 -12.50
CA THR A 340 26.61 9.55 -13.08
C THR A 340 26.69 9.81 -14.58
N VAL A 341 25.57 9.64 -15.29
CA VAL A 341 25.45 9.85 -16.74
C VAL A 341 25.22 11.33 -17.10
N GLY A 342 25.03 12.20 -16.10
CA GLY A 342 24.75 13.64 -16.25
C GLY A 342 23.29 13.96 -15.93
N GLN A 343 22.95 15.17 -15.47
CA GLN A 343 21.60 15.47 -14.95
C GLN A 343 20.76 16.40 -15.84
N THR A 344 21.30 16.98 -16.92
CA THR A 344 20.55 17.99 -17.68
C THR A 344 19.91 17.41 -18.95
N PRO A 345 18.60 17.64 -19.19
CA PRO A 345 17.91 17.15 -20.39
C PRO A 345 18.57 17.56 -21.71
N ARG A 346 19.18 18.76 -21.76
CA ARG A 346 19.91 19.26 -22.94
C ARG A 346 21.19 18.49 -23.24
N VAL A 347 21.95 18.15 -22.19
CA VAL A 347 23.15 17.31 -22.35
C VAL A 347 22.72 15.90 -22.73
N TRP A 348 21.63 15.40 -22.13
CA TRP A 348 21.07 14.09 -22.45
C TRP A 348 20.67 13.95 -23.92
N SER A 349 19.87 14.87 -24.46
CA SER A 349 19.43 14.75 -25.86
C SER A 349 20.60 14.86 -26.85
N THR A 350 21.55 15.75 -26.57
CA THR A 350 22.71 15.96 -27.42
C THR A 350 23.67 14.77 -27.39
N GLU A 351 23.99 14.25 -26.19
CA GLU A 351 24.89 13.10 -26.01
C GLU A 351 24.24 11.79 -26.45
N LEU A 352 22.93 11.63 -26.29
CA LEU A 352 22.17 10.50 -26.83
C LEU A 352 22.33 10.43 -28.36
N ILE A 353 22.04 11.52 -29.07
CA ILE A 353 22.15 11.56 -30.53
C ILE A 353 23.60 11.35 -30.97
N ARG A 354 24.55 12.06 -30.36
CA ARG A 354 25.98 11.94 -30.69
C ARG A 354 26.52 10.53 -30.43
N GLY A 355 26.11 9.89 -29.34
CA GLY A 355 26.59 8.56 -28.97
C GLY A 355 25.95 7.45 -29.79
N LEU A 356 24.67 7.56 -30.17
CA LEU A 356 24.03 6.65 -31.14
C LEU A 356 24.70 6.73 -32.52
N LEU A 357 25.17 7.92 -32.91
CA LEU A 357 25.94 8.12 -34.15
C LEU A 357 27.45 7.85 -33.98
N SER A 358 27.92 7.59 -32.76
CA SER A 358 29.34 7.38 -32.48
C SER A 358 29.78 5.98 -32.87
N ARG A 359 30.98 5.87 -33.47
CA ARG A 359 31.66 4.58 -33.67
C ARG A 359 32.30 4.03 -32.39
N SER A 360 32.34 4.82 -31.31
CA SER A 360 32.87 4.36 -30.03
C SER A 360 31.87 3.45 -29.33
N ALA A 361 32.23 2.18 -29.14
CA ALA A 361 31.38 1.19 -28.47
C ALA A 361 30.94 1.64 -27.06
N SER A 362 31.82 2.31 -26.31
CA SER A 362 31.49 2.78 -24.95
C SER A 362 30.47 3.92 -24.95
N ARG A 363 30.59 4.87 -25.88
CA ARG A 363 29.60 5.96 -26.04
C ARG A 363 28.26 5.41 -26.54
N ASN A 364 28.29 4.48 -27.48
CA ASN A 364 27.09 3.83 -27.99
C ASN A 364 26.37 3.07 -26.88
N ALA A 365 27.07 2.25 -26.09
CA ALA A 365 26.48 1.53 -24.96
C ALA A 365 25.81 2.48 -23.94
N GLN A 366 26.47 3.60 -23.58
CA GLN A 366 25.89 4.61 -22.70
C GLN A 366 24.62 5.22 -23.29
N SER A 367 24.63 5.62 -24.56
CA SER A 367 23.45 6.14 -25.25
C SER A 367 22.31 5.13 -25.37
N LEU A 368 22.62 3.85 -25.58
CA LEU A 368 21.62 2.78 -25.58
C LEU A 368 20.95 2.64 -24.21
N THR A 369 21.73 2.69 -23.12
CA THR A 369 21.16 2.63 -21.76
C THR A 369 20.30 3.86 -21.42
N GLN A 370 20.68 5.05 -21.91
CA GLN A 370 19.83 6.26 -21.82
C GLN A 370 18.52 6.10 -22.58
N LEU A 371 18.58 5.56 -23.81
CA LEU A 371 17.38 5.29 -24.61
C LEU A 371 16.45 4.31 -23.90
N LEU A 372 16.99 3.20 -23.38
CA LEU A 372 16.22 2.20 -22.64
C LEU A 372 15.53 2.83 -21.42
N PHE A 373 16.21 3.70 -20.69
CA PHE A 373 15.61 4.44 -19.58
C PHE A 373 14.45 5.32 -20.04
N VAL A 374 14.61 6.09 -21.13
CA VAL A 374 13.53 6.95 -21.67
C VAL A 374 12.33 6.10 -22.10
N VAL A 375 12.57 4.99 -22.79
CA VAL A 375 11.49 4.07 -23.20
C VAL A 375 10.77 3.51 -21.97
N ALA A 376 11.51 3.05 -20.96
CA ALA A 376 10.92 2.53 -19.72
C ALA A 376 10.10 3.60 -18.96
N MET A 377 10.59 4.83 -18.92
CA MET A 377 9.87 5.96 -18.32
C MET A 377 8.58 6.29 -19.08
N LEU A 378 8.60 6.31 -20.42
CA LEU A 378 7.41 6.53 -21.23
C LEU A 378 6.41 5.37 -21.10
N TYR A 379 6.92 4.14 -21.10
CA TYR A 379 6.13 2.93 -20.91
C TYR A 379 5.35 2.99 -19.59
N GLY A 380 5.99 3.44 -18.52
CA GLY A 380 5.32 3.57 -17.23
C GLY A 380 4.47 4.82 -17.04
N ALA A 381 4.92 5.97 -17.55
CA ALA A 381 4.24 7.24 -17.31
C ALA A 381 2.96 7.40 -18.13
N LEU A 382 2.95 6.96 -19.40
CA LEU A 382 1.80 7.20 -20.30
C LEU A 382 0.49 6.56 -19.79
N PRO A 383 0.45 5.27 -19.38
CA PRO A 383 -0.77 4.67 -18.85
C PRO A 383 -1.27 5.37 -17.58
N GLN A 384 -0.36 5.82 -16.71
CA GLN A 384 -0.69 6.51 -15.47
C GLN A 384 -1.27 7.91 -15.73
N PHE A 385 -0.68 8.69 -16.64
CA PHE A 385 -1.24 9.97 -17.03
C PHE A 385 -2.61 9.83 -17.70
N HIS A 386 -2.78 8.80 -18.53
CA HIS A 386 -4.08 8.47 -19.09
C HIS A 386 -5.10 8.18 -17.97
N ALA A 387 -4.77 7.28 -17.04
CA ALA A 387 -5.63 6.93 -15.90
C ALA A 387 -6.04 8.16 -15.08
N ILE A 388 -5.10 9.06 -14.77
CA ILE A 388 -5.36 10.28 -13.98
C ILE A 388 -6.45 11.15 -14.60
N VAL A 389 -6.52 11.21 -15.93
CA VAL A 389 -7.49 12.02 -16.67
C VAL A 389 -8.77 11.22 -16.98
N SER A 390 -8.67 9.90 -17.21
CA SER A 390 -9.80 9.07 -17.62
C SER A 390 -10.65 8.61 -16.44
N GLU A 391 -10.04 8.22 -15.32
CA GLU A 391 -10.72 7.56 -14.21
C GLU A 391 -11.56 8.54 -13.37
N PRO A 392 -12.80 8.15 -13.00
CA PRO A 392 -13.73 9.02 -12.27
C PRO A 392 -13.31 9.31 -10.83
N TYR A 393 -12.45 8.48 -10.26
CA TYR A 393 -11.94 8.61 -8.89
C TYR A 393 -10.57 9.30 -8.81
N LEU A 394 -10.02 9.75 -9.95
CA LEU A 394 -8.75 10.49 -10.05
C LEU A 394 -8.98 11.98 -10.29
N ALA A 395 -8.25 12.63 -11.22
CA ALA A 395 -8.32 14.08 -11.41
C ALA A 395 -9.58 14.53 -12.17
N ARG A 396 -10.37 13.59 -12.69
CA ARG A 396 -11.60 13.88 -13.41
C ARG A 396 -12.59 14.78 -12.64
N PRO A 397 -12.85 14.63 -11.33
CA PRO A 397 -13.73 15.53 -10.57
C PRO A 397 -13.22 16.96 -10.47
N LEU A 398 -11.90 17.16 -10.60
CA LEU A 398 -11.30 18.50 -10.61
C LEU A 398 -11.30 19.12 -12.01
N ILE A 399 -11.08 18.29 -13.05
CA ILE A 399 -10.93 18.74 -14.44
C ILE A 399 -12.28 18.91 -15.13
N ALA A 400 -13.23 18.00 -14.92
CA ALA A 400 -14.50 17.98 -15.64
C ALA A 400 -15.31 19.28 -15.45
N PRO A 401 -15.44 19.85 -14.23
CA PRO A 401 -16.10 21.14 -14.04
C PRO A 401 -15.43 22.29 -14.80
N LEU A 402 -14.09 22.31 -14.83
CA LEU A 402 -13.31 23.33 -15.58
C LEU A 402 -13.54 23.25 -17.09
N LEU A 403 -13.88 22.05 -17.60
CA LEU A 403 -14.17 21.80 -19.01
C LEU A 403 -15.67 21.81 -19.33
N ASN A 404 -16.54 22.19 -18.37
CA ASN A 404 -17.99 22.10 -18.49
C ASN A 404 -18.47 20.69 -18.94
N ARG A 405 -17.90 19.65 -18.32
CA ARG A 405 -18.23 18.23 -18.52
C ARG A 405 -18.68 17.60 -17.20
N GLU A 406 -19.41 16.51 -17.30
CA GLU A 406 -19.79 15.70 -16.13
C GLU A 406 -18.58 14.94 -15.56
N ASP A 407 -18.42 14.97 -14.23
CA ASP A 407 -17.36 14.27 -13.50
C ASP A 407 -17.51 12.74 -13.53
N LYS A 408 -18.72 12.23 -13.79
CA LYS A 408 -19.08 10.80 -13.85
C LYS A 408 -18.75 10.02 -12.57
N GLN A 409 -18.71 10.69 -11.41
CA GLN A 409 -18.50 9.97 -10.15
C GLN A 409 -19.72 9.09 -9.83
N PRO A 410 -19.53 7.81 -9.45
CA PRO A 410 -20.62 6.94 -9.00
C PRO A 410 -21.32 7.45 -7.72
N ARG A 411 -20.62 8.23 -6.90
CA ARG A 411 -21.03 8.75 -5.59
C ARG A 411 -21.25 7.64 -4.56
N ASN A 412 -20.39 6.62 -4.59
CA ASN A 412 -20.51 5.41 -3.79
C ASN A 412 -20.71 5.73 -2.30
N TRP A 413 -19.90 6.62 -1.72
CA TRP A 413 -20.01 6.96 -0.30
C TRP A 413 -21.43 7.40 0.09
N SER A 414 -22.00 8.34 -0.66
CA SER A 414 -23.35 8.84 -0.39
C SER A 414 -24.44 7.80 -0.61
N THR A 415 -24.25 6.93 -1.60
CA THR A 415 -25.17 5.82 -1.88
C THR A 415 -25.20 4.82 -0.74
N TYR A 416 -24.04 4.34 -0.28
CA TYR A 416 -23.96 3.44 0.87
C TYR A 416 -24.42 4.13 2.15
N GLN A 417 -24.05 5.38 2.39
CA GLN A 417 -24.50 6.13 3.55
C GLN A 417 -26.04 6.23 3.60
N THR A 418 -26.69 6.47 2.46
CA THR A 418 -28.15 6.55 2.38
C THR A 418 -28.81 5.20 2.61
N VAL A 419 -28.32 4.15 1.92
CA VAL A 419 -28.91 2.81 1.97
C VAL A 419 -28.71 2.14 3.33
N LEU A 420 -27.57 2.39 3.99
CA LEU A 420 -27.19 1.78 5.25
C LEU A 420 -27.45 2.68 6.47
N ALA A 421 -28.13 3.81 6.32
CA ALA A 421 -28.40 4.76 7.41
C ALA A 421 -29.17 4.15 8.59
N GLY A 422 -29.96 3.10 8.34
CA GLY A 422 -30.77 2.40 9.34
C GLY A 422 -30.13 1.17 9.98
N LEU A 423 -28.85 0.89 9.71
CA LEU A 423 -28.15 -0.23 10.33
C LEU A 423 -27.85 0.04 11.81
N GLU A 424 -28.00 -0.99 12.62
CA GLU A 424 -27.45 -1.03 13.97
C GLU A 424 -26.03 -1.63 13.94
N PRO A 425 -25.13 -1.21 14.83
CA PRO A 425 -23.79 -1.80 14.91
C PRO A 425 -23.84 -3.32 15.10
N GLY A 426 -23.20 -4.05 14.19
CA GLY A 426 -23.15 -5.52 14.23
C GLY A 426 -24.21 -6.23 13.37
N ASP A 427 -25.15 -5.50 12.76
CA ASP A 427 -26.11 -6.08 11.81
C ASP A 427 -25.38 -6.82 10.67
N VAL A 428 -25.77 -8.08 10.45
CA VAL A 428 -25.16 -8.95 9.44
C VAL A 428 -25.91 -8.85 8.12
N ILE A 429 -25.15 -8.72 7.03
CA ILE A 429 -25.65 -8.53 5.67
C ILE A 429 -25.14 -9.65 4.75
N PHE A 430 -26.06 -10.27 4.01
CA PHE A 430 -25.73 -11.09 2.84
C PHE A 430 -25.59 -10.20 1.60
N SER A 431 -24.51 -10.35 0.84
CA SER A 431 -24.26 -9.62 -0.40
C SER A 431 -23.27 -10.39 -1.28
N ASP A 432 -23.12 -9.99 -2.54
CA ASP A 432 -21.93 -10.39 -3.30
C ASP A 432 -20.68 -9.69 -2.77
N MET A 433 -19.52 -10.19 -3.18
CA MET A 433 -18.22 -9.77 -2.63
C MET A 433 -17.88 -8.31 -2.94
N GLU A 434 -18.32 -7.78 -4.07
CA GLU A 434 -18.04 -6.40 -4.48
C GLU A 434 -19.02 -5.42 -3.80
N THR A 435 -20.31 -5.72 -3.84
CA THR A 435 -21.36 -4.89 -3.22
C THR A 435 -21.28 -4.92 -1.68
N GLY A 436 -20.92 -6.05 -1.08
CA GLY A 436 -20.77 -6.16 0.37
C GLY A 436 -19.55 -5.44 0.91
N TRP A 437 -18.55 -5.17 0.07
CA TRP A 437 -17.23 -4.72 0.51
C TRP A 437 -17.22 -3.44 1.36
N PRO A 438 -17.99 -2.38 1.02
CA PRO A 438 -18.00 -1.15 1.81
C PRO A 438 -18.82 -1.26 3.10
N VAL A 439 -19.68 -2.28 3.27
CA VAL A 439 -20.64 -2.38 4.40
C VAL A 439 -19.98 -2.22 5.77
N PRO A 440 -18.83 -2.86 6.09
CA PRO A 440 -18.16 -2.68 7.37
C PRO A 440 -17.78 -1.23 7.71
N SER A 441 -17.58 -0.38 6.68
CA SER A 441 -17.30 1.04 6.87
C SER A 441 -18.50 1.86 7.35
N PHE A 442 -19.69 1.27 7.38
CA PHE A 442 -20.93 1.89 7.85
C PHE A 442 -21.48 1.19 9.11
N GLY A 443 -20.65 0.40 9.80
CA GLY A 443 -21.02 -0.26 11.06
C GLY A 443 -21.70 -1.63 10.92
N GLY A 444 -22.07 -2.02 9.70
CA GLY A 444 -22.58 -3.36 9.41
C GLY A 444 -21.49 -4.44 9.47
N ARG A 445 -21.89 -5.69 9.26
CA ARG A 445 -21.03 -6.87 9.12
C ARG A 445 -21.45 -7.67 7.89
N ILE A 446 -20.53 -8.39 7.30
CA ILE A 446 -20.79 -9.19 6.09
C ILE A 446 -20.58 -10.67 6.35
N VAL A 447 -21.23 -11.54 5.60
CA VAL A 447 -21.03 -12.99 5.73
C VAL A 447 -19.69 -13.41 5.14
N ALA A 448 -19.37 -12.92 3.94
CA ALA A 448 -18.13 -13.17 3.20
C ALA A 448 -17.46 -11.84 2.81
N ALA A 449 -16.13 -11.83 2.72
CA ALA A 449 -15.34 -10.60 2.51
C ALA A 449 -14.30 -10.80 1.40
N ASN A 450 -14.11 -9.79 0.56
CA ASN A 450 -13.19 -9.87 -0.59
C ASN A 450 -11.76 -10.19 -0.16
N HIS A 451 -11.28 -9.62 0.96
CA HIS A 451 -10.06 -10.06 1.63
C HIS A 451 -10.38 -10.83 2.91
N LEU A 452 -9.64 -11.91 3.12
CA LEU A 452 -9.77 -12.70 4.33
C LEU A 452 -9.25 -11.92 5.55
N GLU A 453 -9.86 -12.17 6.70
CA GLU A 453 -9.40 -11.79 8.04
C GLU A 453 -8.51 -12.89 8.59
N LEU A 454 -7.27 -12.56 8.96
CA LEU A 454 -6.27 -13.56 9.33
C LEU A 454 -6.68 -14.51 10.48
N PHE A 455 -7.48 -14.01 11.42
CA PHE A 455 -7.87 -14.73 12.64
C PHE A 455 -9.25 -15.38 12.57
N SER A 456 -10.03 -15.08 11.54
CA SER A 456 -11.38 -15.64 11.39
C SER A 456 -11.32 -17.05 10.81
N GLN A 457 -12.07 -17.96 11.42
CA GLN A 457 -12.19 -19.35 10.96
C GLN A 457 -13.32 -19.51 9.95
N GLY A 458 -13.24 -20.55 9.11
CA GLY A 458 -14.31 -20.93 8.19
C GLY A 458 -14.57 -19.91 7.08
N GLN A 459 -13.56 -19.13 6.67
CA GLN A 459 -13.78 -18.08 5.69
C GLN A 459 -14.06 -18.60 4.29
N ARG A 460 -13.41 -19.71 3.93
CA ARG A 460 -13.75 -20.46 2.72
C ARG A 460 -15.21 -20.92 2.74
N GLU A 461 -15.65 -21.47 3.86
CA GLU A 461 -17.04 -21.91 4.04
C GLU A 461 -18.01 -20.73 3.94
N ARG A 462 -17.68 -19.57 4.53
CA ARG A 462 -18.48 -18.35 4.39
C ARG A 462 -18.60 -17.87 2.95
N LEU A 463 -17.52 -17.94 2.18
CA LEU A 463 -17.52 -17.61 0.76
C LEU A 463 -18.43 -18.57 -0.02
N GLU A 464 -18.23 -19.88 0.17
CA GLU A 464 -19.03 -20.93 -0.45
C GLU A 464 -20.52 -20.81 -0.06
N ASP A 465 -20.82 -20.52 1.21
CA ASP A 465 -22.18 -20.29 1.71
C ASP A 465 -22.82 -19.04 1.08
N SER A 466 -22.05 -17.95 0.87
CA SER A 466 -22.53 -16.75 0.21
C SER A 466 -22.85 -16.99 -1.26
N GLU A 467 -22.00 -17.74 -1.98
CA GLU A 467 -22.28 -18.16 -3.35
C GLU A 467 -23.50 -19.08 -3.41
N ARG A 468 -23.57 -20.07 -2.51
CA ARG A 468 -24.65 -21.04 -2.41
C ARG A 468 -25.99 -20.38 -2.10
N PHE A 469 -26.02 -19.38 -1.22
CA PHE A 469 -27.22 -18.61 -0.88
C PHE A 469 -27.93 -18.04 -2.12
N PHE A 470 -27.17 -17.44 -3.04
CA PHE A 470 -27.71 -16.87 -4.27
C PHE A 470 -27.90 -17.92 -5.38
N ALA A 471 -27.09 -18.97 -5.44
CA ALA A 471 -27.21 -20.01 -6.46
C ALA A 471 -28.35 -21.01 -6.22
N THR A 472 -28.68 -21.30 -4.96
CA THR A 472 -29.68 -22.32 -4.63
C THR A 472 -31.10 -21.88 -4.98
N LYS A 473 -31.96 -22.86 -5.28
CA LYS A 473 -33.41 -22.70 -5.43
C LYS A 473 -34.19 -23.10 -4.17
N SER A 474 -33.56 -23.75 -3.19
CA SER A 474 -34.23 -24.15 -1.95
C SER A 474 -34.40 -22.96 -1.02
N ILE A 475 -35.63 -22.72 -0.57
CA ILE A 475 -35.92 -21.68 0.41
C ILE A 475 -35.49 -22.09 1.82
N GLU A 476 -35.53 -23.39 2.13
CA GLU A 476 -35.08 -23.97 3.38
C GLU A 476 -33.59 -23.75 3.58
N GLU A 477 -32.79 -23.98 2.54
CA GLU A 477 -31.35 -23.76 2.57
C GLU A 477 -31.01 -22.27 2.76
N ARG A 478 -31.73 -21.37 2.09
CA ARG A 478 -31.57 -19.92 2.29
C ARG A 478 -31.93 -19.50 3.71
N ARG A 479 -32.99 -20.08 4.28
CA ARG A 479 -33.42 -19.85 5.67
C ARG A 479 -32.35 -20.33 6.64
N GLU A 480 -31.82 -21.55 6.44
CA GLU A 480 -30.74 -22.10 7.25
C GLU A 480 -29.51 -21.17 7.25
N LEU A 481 -29.09 -20.67 6.09
CA LEU A 481 -27.95 -19.76 5.98
C LEU A 481 -28.21 -18.40 6.65
N ILE A 482 -29.42 -17.84 6.52
CA ILE A 482 -29.81 -16.61 7.21
C ILE A 482 -29.76 -16.82 8.73
N ASP A 483 -30.30 -17.92 9.24
CA ASP A 483 -30.32 -18.23 10.67
C ASP A 483 -28.90 -18.51 11.19
N ARG A 484 -28.09 -19.28 10.44
CA ARG A 484 -26.70 -19.64 10.79
C ARG A 484 -25.83 -18.41 11.05
N TYR A 485 -25.96 -17.40 10.21
CA TYR A 485 -25.15 -16.17 10.30
C TYR A 485 -25.88 -15.00 10.97
N ALA A 486 -27.09 -15.22 11.48
CA ALA A 486 -27.97 -14.18 12.04
C ALA A 486 -28.14 -12.98 11.10
N VAL A 487 -28.35 -13.26 9.80
CA VAL A 487 -28.46 -12.24 8.76
C VAL A 487 -29.75 -11.43 8.96
N ARG A 488 -29.60 -10.11 9.05
CA ARG A 488 -30.74 -9.19 9.16
C ARG A 488 -31.13 -8.63 7.80
N PHE A 489 -30.14 -8.35 6.94
CA PHE A 489 -30.40 -7.74 5.64
C PHE A 489 -29.71 -8.46 4.48
N ILE A 490 -30.24 -8.23 3.29
CA ILE A 490 -29.64 -8.63 2.02
C ILE A 490 -29.38 -7.35 1.22
N LEU A 491 -28.16 -7.17 0.73
CA LEU A 491 -27.74 -6.00 -0.05
C LEU A 491 -27.37 -6.44 -1.46
N ILE A 492 -28.06 -5.90 -2.47
CA ILE A 492 -27.81 -6.22 -3.88
C ILE A 492 -27.77 -4.94 -4.70
N SER A 493 -26.83 -4.87 -5.66
CA SER A 493 -26.84 -3.87 -6.72
C SER A 493 -27.73 -4.32 -7.89
N ARG A 494 -28.62 -3.44 -8.37
CA ARG A 494 -29.40 -3.63 -9.60
C ARG A 494 -28.54 -3.80 -10.86
N HIS A 495 -27.27 -3.41 -10.78
CA HIS A 495 -26.30 -3.59 -11.87
C HIS A 495 -25.53 -4.92 -11.77
N SER A 496 -25.71 -5.66 -10.68
CA SER A 496 -25.09 -6.98 -10.51
C SER A 496 -25.91 -8.08 -11.21
N PRO A 497 -25.29 -9.23 -11.52
CA PRO A 497 -26.03 -10.42 -11.96
C PRO A 497 -27.09 -10.91 -10.97
N LEU A 498 -27.03 -10.48 -9.70
CA LEU A 498 -27.98 -10.85 -8.65
C LEU A 498 -29.25 -9.99 -8.62
N ALA A 499 -29.42 -9.03 -9.54
CA ALA A 499 -30.59 -8.16 -9.59
C ALA A 499 -31.94 -8.93 -9.65
N SER A 500 -31.93 -10.16 -10.20
CA SER A 500 -33.10 -11.05 -10.24
C SER A 500 -33.56 -11.55 -8.85
N HIS A 501 -32.71 -11.42 -7.83
CA HIS A 501 -33.03 -11.76 -6.44
C HIS A 501 -33.70 -10.61 -5.69
N ILE A 502 -33.85 -9.42 -6.29
CA ILE A 502 -34.54 -8.30 -5.63
C ILE A 502 -36.03 -8.64 -5.49
N ARG A 503 -36.60 -8.35 -4.30
CA ARG A 503 -38.01 -8.57 -3.97
C ARG A 503 -38.57 -7.26 -3.45
N ASP A 504 -39.45 -6.62 -4.22
CA ASP A 504 -39.93 -5.27 -3.92
C ASP A 504 -40.60 -5.16 -2.55
N LYS A 505 -41.33 -6.19 -2.11
CA LYS A 505 -41.96 -6.24 -0.78
C LYS A 505 -40.96 -6.27 0.39
N ALA A 506 -39.71 -6.63 0.13
CA ALA A 506 -38.66 -6.73 1.14
C ALA A 506 -37.75 -5.50 1.20
N ILE A 507 -37.84 -4.58 0.24
CA ILE A 507 -36.99 -3.39 0.17
C ILE A 507 -37.24 -2.50 1.39
N VAL A 508 -36.16 -2.16 2.10
CA VAL A 508 -36.18 -1.22 3.23
C VAL A 508 -35.54 0.11 2.89
N ALA A 509 -34.55 0.11 1.98
CA ALA A 509 -33.89 1.32 1.48
C ALA A 509 -33.32 1.07 0.08
N GLU A 510 -33.30 2.11 -0.74
CA GLU A 510 -32.71 2.07 -2.08
C GLU A 510 -32.08 3.43 -2.43
N SER A 511 -30.92 3.40 -3.08
CA SER A 511 -30.28 4.60 -3.64
C SER A 511 -29.38 4.21 -4.82
N ASN A 512 -29.50 4.91 -5.96
CA ASN A 512 -28.67 4.69 -7.15
C ASN A 512 -28.51 3.21 -7.56
N GLY A 513 -29.61 2.45 -7.48
CA GLY A 513 -29.62 1.02 -7.80
C GLY A 513 -29.02 0.09 -6.75
N LEU A 514 -28.49 0.59 -5.64
CA LEU A 514 -28.13 -0.22 -4.48
C LEU A 514 -29.37 -0.43 -3.60
N VAL A 515 -29.73 -1.69 -3.34
CA VAL A 515 -31.00 -2.07 -2.69
C VAL A 515 -30.71 -2.88 -1.42
N LEU A 516 -31.16 -2.37 -0.27
CA LEU A 516 -31.15 -3.08 0.99
C LEU A 516 -32.54 -3.68 1.25
N MET A 517 -32.57 -4.95 1.58
CA MET A 517 -33.79 -5.72 1.85
C MET A 517 -33.74 -6.36 3.22
N ASP A 518 -34.87 -6.42 3.93
CA ASP A 518 -35.02 -7.20 5.16
C ASP A 518 -35.02 -8.69 4.83
N ALA A 519 -34.11 -9.45 5.43
CA ALA A 519 -33.90 -10.86 5.09
C ALA A 519 -35.14 -11.74 5.37
N ARG A 520 -35.91 -11.44 6.42
CA ARG A 520 -37.12 -12.20 6.77
C ARG A 520 -38.27 -11.89 5.82
N LYS A 521 -38.48 -10.61 5.49
CA LYS A 521 -39.47 -10.23 4.45
C LYS A 521 -39.10 -10.79 3.09
N TRP A 522 -37.81 -10.86 2.79
CA TRP A 522 -37.30 -11.42 1.54
C TRP A 522 -37.58 -12.92 1.41
N LEU A 523 -37.42 -13.69 2.51
CA LEU A 523 -37.81 -15.10 2.56
C LEU A 523 -39.32 -15.27 2.38
N ALA A 524 -40.14 -14.49 3.09
CA ALA A 524 -41.61 -14.58 3.00
C ALA A 524 -42.13 -14.28 1.58
N ALA A 525 -41.50 -13.35 0.86
CA ALA A 525 -41.84 -13.01 -0.52
C ALA A 525 -41.47 -14.10 -1.56
N HIS A 526 -40.80 -15.18 -1.15
CA HIS A 526 -40.57 -16.35 -2.00
C HIS A 526 -41.63 -17.45 -1.81
N ASP A 527 -42.40 -17.39 -0.73
CA ASP A 527 -43.47 -18.35 -0.44
C ASP A 527 -44.80 -17.95 -1.13
N GLU A 528 -44.87 -16.73 -1.69
CA GLU A 528 -45.98 -16.20 -2.49
C GLU A 528 -45.73 -16.35 -4.00
#